data_AF-A0A1D6Q9X2-F1
#
_entry.id   AF-A0A1D6Q9X2-F1
#
_cell.length_a   1.000
_cell.length_b   1.000
_cell.length_c   1.000
_cell.angle_alpha   90.00
_cell.angle_beta   90.00
_cell.angle_gamma   90.00
#
_symmetry.space_group_name_H-M   'P 1'
#
loop_
_entity.id
_entity.type
_entity.pdbx_description
1 polymer ?
#
loop_
_entity_poly.entity_id
_entity_poly.type
_entity_poly.pdbx_seq_one_letter_code
_entity_poly.pdbx_strand_id
1 'polypeptide(L)'
;MSTSGVVLEDFDSHFSNRFYHSYLDNSVNINSSSIAAAAALVARSMYILASDDSVVDLITLNTIKVNVSLVEELIGCLLTCNPGLSCGLVKRFISPSNPCPSHYVGVFLDDPSGTQLPSYADDTSRFVWNFLADRTNSAGNKSSCTGKCGDEGEVCVGAEVEGGGRCVVSTTRYVPAYSTRVKFEDNAWHVLPANSSDPMGAADPVWTESFWNTIGLRVYAVQDPAYDWLILLAGLGITAASYCAVHFGRAYISKVAKLD
;
A
#
# COMPACT_ATOMS: atom_id res chain seq x y z
N MET A 1 -19.61 4.99 -29.29
CA MET A 1 -20.22 3.73 -28.81
C MET A 1 -20.70 3.97 -27.39
N SER A 2 -21.96 3.63 -27.09
CA SER A 2 -22.48 3.63 -25.73
C SER A 2 -22.48 2.19 -25.25
N THR A 3 -21.99 1.93 -24.04
CA THR A 3 -21.97 0.60 -23.43
C THR A 3 -23.02 0.54 -22.33
N SER A 4 -23.80 -0.54 -22.26
CA SER A 4 -24.72 -0.79 -21.15
C SER A 4 -23.91 -1.07 -19.88
N GLY A 5 -24.20 -0.34 -18.80
CA GLY A 5 -23.54 -0.49 -17.50
C GLY A 5 -24.57 -0.62 -16.38
N VAL A 6 -24.22 -1.37 -15.33
CA VAL A 6 -25.02 -1.52 -14.12
C VAL A 6 -24.11 -1.26 -12.93
N VAL A 7 -24.58 -0.43 -12.00
CA VAL A 7 -23.91 -0.17 -10.71
C VAL A 7 -24.75 -0.81 -9.62
N LEU A 8 -24.11 -1.59 -8.76
CA LEU A 8 -24.73 -2.18 -7.57
C LEU A 8 -24.22 -1.44 -6.34
N GLU A 9 -25.13 -0.84 -5.59
CA GLU A 9 -24.84 -0.01 -4.43
C GLU A 9 -25.81 -0.31 -3.29
N ASP A 10 -25.48 0.15 -2.08
CA ASP A 10 -26.28 -0.05 -0.87
C ASP A 10 -27.13 1.18 -0.48
N PHE A 11 -27.28 2.13 -1.41
CA PHE A 11 -28.05 3.35 -1.24
C PHE A 11 -28.79 3.74 -2.54
N ASP A 12 -29.58 4.81 -2.51
CA ASP A 12 -30.36 5.30 -3.67
C ASP A 12 -29.89 6.71 -4.10
N SER A 13 -29.83 7.66 -3.16
CA SER A 13 -29.45 9.06 -3.46
C SER A 13 -28.29 9.61 -2.62
N HIS A 14 -28.09 9.08 -1.41
CA HIS A 14 -27.03 9.51 -0.50
C HIS A 14 -26.36 8.30 0.13
N PHE A 15 -25.04 8.35 0.33
CA PHE A 15 -24.30 7.25 0.94
C PHE A 15 -24.92 6.80 2.27
N SER A 16 -25.18 5.50 2.38
CA SER A 16 -25.54 4.85 3.65
C SER A 16 -24.37 4.91 4.65
N ASN A 17 -23.13 4.90 4.16
CA ASN A 17 -21.93 4.99 4.98
C ASN A 17 -21.71 6.40 5.56
N ARG A 18 -21.83 6.52 6.89
CA ARG A 18 -21.62 7.78 7.63
C ARG A 18 -20.14 8.17 7.79
N PHE A 19 -19.22 7.24 7.55
CA PHE A 19 -17.80 7.39 7.80
C PHE A 19 -16.97 7.31 6.52
N TYR A 20 -17.57 7.52 5.35
CA TYR A 20 -16.92 7.40 4.04
C TYR A 20 -15.49 7.98 4.01
N HIS A 21 -14.49 7.14 3.71
CA HIS A 21 -13.06 7.46 3.67
C HIS A 21 -12.47 8.04 4.98
N SER A 22 -13.08 7.76 6.13
CA SER A 22 -12.58 8.14 7.45
C SER A 22 -11.87 6.97 8.14
N TYR A 23 -11.09 7.28 9.18
CA TYR A 23 -10.51 6.26 10.07
C TYR A 23 -11.57 5.45 10.85
N LEU A 24 -12.81 5.95 10.90
CA LEU A 24 -13.95 5.25 11.48
C LEU A 24 -14.63 4.30 10.49
N ASP A 25 -14.23 4.30 9.22
CA ASP A 25 -14.70 3.35 8.20
C ASP A 25 -13.99 2.02 8.35
N ASN A 26 -14.47 1.20 9.28
CA ASN A 26 -13.84 -0.06 9.67
C ASN A 26 -14.84 -1.22 9.67
N SER A 27 -14.33 -2.42 9.94
CA SER A 27 -15.12 -3.67 9.95
C SER A 27 -16.38 -3.64 10.82
N VAL A 28 -16.47 -2.80 11.85
CA VAL A 28 -17.67 -2.68 12.70
C VAL A 28 -18.86 -2.10 11.93
N ASN A 29 -18.59 -1.33 10.88
CA ASN A 29 -19.60 -0.71 10.03
C ASN A 29 -20.10 -1.64 8.90
N ILE A 30 -19.65 -2.90 8.86
CA ILE A 30 -19.86 -3.81 7.74
C ILE A 30 -20.63 -5.06 8.16
N ASN A 31 -21.59 -5.47 7.33
CA ASN A 31 -22.34 -6.69 7.50
C ASN A 31 -21.81 -7.80 6.57
N SER A 32 -21.17 -8.82 7.14
CA SER A 32 -20.59 -9.94 6.38
C SER A 32 -21.64 -10.73 5.59
N SER A 33 -22.86 -10.88 6.14
CA SER A 33 -23.94 -11.60 5.46
C SER A 33 -24.43 -10.87 4.21
N SER A 34 -24.47 -9.54 4.25
CA SER A 34 -24.81 -8.71 3.08
C SER A 34 -23.76 -8.83 1.98
N ILE A 35 -22.47 -8.86 2.33
CA ILE A 35 -21.38 -9.08 1.38
C ILE A 35 -21.50 -10.47 0.74
N ALA A 36 -21.76 -11.51 1.52
CA ALA A 36 -21.92 -12.87 1.00
C ALA A 36 -23.13 -12.98 0.05
N ALA A 37 -24.24 -12.33 0.36
CA ALA A 37 -25.42 -12.27 -0.50
C ALA A 37 -25.14 -11.51 -1.81
N ALA A 38 -24.48 -10.36 -1.73
CA ALA A 38 -24.07 -9.58 -2.90
C ALA A 38 -23.10 -10.38 -3.80
N ALA A 39 -22.13 -11.08 -3.22
CA ALA A 39 -21.21 -11.94 -3.95
C ALA A 39 -21.95 -13.08 -4.68
N ALA A 40 -22.97 -13.68 -4.04
CA ALA A 40 -23.76 -14.74 -4.66
C ALA A 40 -24.60 -14.20 -5.84
N LEU A 41 -25.19 -13.01 -5.67
CA LEU A 41 -25.92 -12.32 -6.73
C LEU A 41 -25.00 -12.03 -7.92
N VAL A 42 -23.86 -11.37 -7.69
CA VAL A 42 -22.89 -11.02 -8.74
C VAL A 42 -22.39 -12.27 -9.47
N ALA A 43 -21.99 -13.32 -8.75
CA ALA A 43 -21.49 -14.54 -9.37
C ALA A 43 -22.53 -15.21 -10.28
N ARG A 44 -23.79 -15.28 -9.84
CA ARG A 44 -24.88 -15.88 -10.63
C ARG A 44 -25.27 -15.00 -11.82
N SER A 45 -25.33 -13.69 -11.63
CA SER A 45 -25.59 -12.74 -12.72
C SER A 45 -24.49 -12.78 -13.78
N MET A 46 -23.22 -12.84 -13.37
CA MET A 46 -22.10 -13.00 -14.30
C MET A 46 -22.16 -14.31 -15.07
N TYR A 47 -22.54 -15.42 -14.42
CA TYR A 47 -22.71 -16.70 -15.12
C TYR A 47 -23.82 -16.64 -16.18
N ILE A 48 -24.96 -16.01 -15.86
CA ILE A 48 -26.06 -15.81 -16.83
C ILE A 48 -25.59 -14.94 -18.00
N LEU A 49 -24.92 -13.82 -17.71
CA LEU A 49 -24.41 -12.91 -18.75
C LEU A 49 -23.35 -13.58 -19.64
N ALA A 50 -22.47 -14.40 -19.05
CA ALA A 50 -21.44 -15.14 -19.80
C ALA A 50 -22.02 -16.30 -20.61
N SER A 51 -23.24 -16.75 -20.31
CA SER A 51 -23.93 -17.82 -21.06
C SER A 51 -24.54 -17.32 -22.37
N ASP A 52 -24.61 -16.01 -22.60
CA ASP A 52 -25.23 -15.40 -23.79
C ASP A 52 -26.68 -15.91 -24.04
N ASP A 53 -27.19 -15.82 -25.27
CA ASP A 53 -28.49 -16.39 -25.71
C ASP A 53 -28.59 -17.93 -25.60
N SER A 54 -27.58 -18.62 -25.06
CA SER A 54 -27.66 -20.06 -24.83
C SER A 54 -28.53 -20.39 -23.61
N VAL A 55 -29.13 -21.58 -23.60
CA VAL A 55 -29.98 -22.00 -22.48
C VAL A 55 -29.12 -22.12 -21.23
N VAL A 56 -29.37 -21.24 -20.26
CA VAL A 56 -28.70 -21.26 -18.95
C VAL A 56 -28.88 -22.62 -18.30
N ASP A 57 -27.77 -23.29 -17.98
CA ASP A 57 -27.82 -24.53 -17.21
C ASP A 57 -28.16 -24.22 -15.75
N LEU A 58 -29.43 -24.44 -15.41
CA LEU A 58 -29.97 -24.26 -14.07
C LEU A 58 -29.30 -25.17 -13.03
N ILE A 59 -28.74 -26.32 -13.44
CA ILE A 59 -28.02 -27.20 -12.53
C ILE A 59 -26.74 -26.51 -12.10
N THR A 60 -25.93 -26.04 -13.05
CA THR A 60 -24.70 -25.27 -12.78
C THR A 60 -24.99 -23.97 -12.03
N LEU A 61 -26.03 -23.23 -12.41
CA LEU A 61 -26.41 -22.01 -11.68
C LEU A 61 -26.68 -22.26 -10.19
N ASN A 62 -27.31 -23.39 -9.86
CA ASN A 62 -27.62 -23.77 -8.48
C ASN A 62 -26.42 -24.33 -7.70
N THR A 63 -25.35 -24.77 -8.37
CA THR A 63 -24.12 -25.19 -7.71
C THR A 63 -23.22 -24.01 -7.35
N ILE A 64 -23.39 -22.84 -8.00
CA ILE A 64 -22.70 -21.61 -7.62
C ILE A 64 -23.15 -21.17 -6.23
N LYS A 65 -22.22 -21.30 -5.27
CA LYS A 65 -22.40 -20.99 -3.85
C LYS A 65 -21.22 -20.20 -3.34
N VAL A 66 -21.50 -19.21 -2.50
CA VAL A 66 -20.47 -18.43 -1.80
C VAL A 66 -20.04 -19.18 -0.55
N ASN A 67 -18.74 -19.22 -0.32
CA ASN A 67 -18.18 -19.70 0.94
C ASN A 67 -18.21 -18.56 1.97
N VAL A 68 -19.19 -18.57 2.87
CA VAL A 68 -19.40 -17.51 3.87
C VAL A 68 -18.21 -17.38 4.82
N SER A 69 -17.61 -18.49 5.25
CA SER A 69 -16.44 -18.47 6.14
C SER A 69 -15.23 -17.80 5.48
N LEU A 70 -15.06 -17.98 4.16
CA LEU A 70 -14.02 -17.27 3.42
C LEU A 70 -14.28 -15.77 3.34
N VAL A 71 -15.54 -15.34 3.20
CA VAL A 71 -15.91 -13.91 3.23
C VAL A 71 -15.56 -13.31 4.59
N GLU A 72 -15.91 -13.98 5.68
CA GLU A 72 -15.58 -13.54 7.04
C GLU A 72 -14.06 -13.48 7.28
N GLU A 73 -13.31 -14.48 6.81
CA GLU A 73 -11.85 -14.48 6.90
C GLU A 73 -11.25 -13.30 6.12
N LEU A 74 -11.72 -13.05 4.88
CA LEU A 74 -11.27 -11.92 4.07
C LEU A 74 -11.58 -10.57 4.73
N ILE A 75 -12.77 -10.39 5.30
CA ILE A 75 -13.13 -9.19 6.07
C ILE A 75 -12.16 -8.99 7.24
N GLY A 76 -11.88 -10.06 7.99
CA GLY A 76 -10.93 -10.02 9.10
C GLY A 76 -9.51 -9.65 8.64
N CYS A 77 -9.06 -10.19 7.52
CA CYS A 77 -7.71 -9.92 7.00
C CYS A 77 -7.56 -8.51 6.39
N LEU A 78 -8.58 -8.03 5.67
CA LEU A 78 -8.50 -6.81 4.85
C LEU A 78 -9.01 -5.56 5.55
N LEU A 79 -9.81 -5.69 6.62
CA LEU A 79 -10.51 -4.54 7.24
C LEU A 79 -10.18 -4.39 8.74
N THR A 80 -9.21 -5.15 9.25
CA THR A 80 -8.75 -5.05 10.65
C THR A 80 -7.23 -5.05 10.71
N CYS A 81 -6.66 -4.53 11.80
CA CYS A 81 -5.23 -4.64 12.10
C CYS A 81 -4.86 -5.91 12.85
N ASN A 82 -5.84 -6.60 13.46
CA ASN A 82 -5.61 -7.77 14.29
C ASN A 82 -6.71 -8.82 14.02
N PRO A 83 -6.39 -9.95 13.36
CA PRO A 83 -5.06 -10.33 12.89
C PRO A 83 -4.61 -9.56 11.63
N GLY A 84 -5.52 -8.91 10.90
CA GLY A 84 -5.22 -8.19 9.65
C GLY A 84 -4.46 -9.03 8.63
N LEU A 85 -3.47 -8.44 7.97
CA LEU A 85 -2.60 -9.14 7.02
C LEU A 85 -1.75 -10.24 7.67
N SER A 86 -1.69 -10.34 9.00
CA SER A 86 -1.07 -11.48 9.69
C SER A 86 -1.96 -12.72 9.82
N CYS A 87 -3.18 -12.69 9.26
CA CYS A 87 -4.09 -13.83 9.27
C CYS A 87 -3.54 -15.03 8.48
N GLY A 88 -4.07 -16.23 8.78
CA GLY A 88 -3.63 -17.48 8.15
C GLY A 88 -3.88 -17.54 6.63
N LEU A 89 -4.90 -16.83 6.12
CA LEU A 89 -5.11 -16.70 4.68
C LEU A 89 -3.98 -15.94 3.99
N VAL A 90 -3.62 -14.76 4.48
CA VAL A 90 -2.62 -13.88 3.85
C VAL A 90 -1.22 -14.49 3.92
N LYS A 91 -0.86 -15.09 5.06
CA LYS A 91 0.44 -15.77 5.25
C LYS A 91 0.71 -16.94 4.29
N ARG A 92 -0.32 -17.45 3.60
CA ARG A 92 -0.16 -18.47 2.55
C ARG A 92 0.27 -17.91 1.21
N PHE A 93 0.24 -16.59 1.04
CA PHE A 93 0.45 -15.93 -0.25
C PHE A 93 1.57 -14.89 -0.23
N ILE A 94 1.74 -14.16 0.86
CA ILE A 94 2.73 -13.09 0.96
C ILE A 94 3.40 -13.09 2.33
N SER A 95 4.54 -12.42 2.40
CA SER A 95 5.21 -12.03 3.63
C SER A 95 4.96 -10.55 3.87
N PRO A 96 3.90 -10.16 4.61
CA PRO A 96 3.51 -8.76 4.78
C PRO A 96 4.52 -8.01 5.65
N SER A 97 4.77 -6.75 5.30
CA SER A 97 5.61 -5.83 6.07
C SER A 97 4.84 -5.20 7.25
N ASN A 98 3.52 -5.05 7.12
CA ASN A 98 2.66 -4.49 8.16
C ASN A 98 1.42 -5.37 8.40
N PRO A 99 1.02 -5.65 9.66
CA PRO A 99 -0.22 -6.36 9.94
C PRO A 99 -1.49 -5.57 9.58
N CYS A 100 -1.44 -4.24 9.59
CA CYS A 100 -2.57 -3.40 9.21
C CYS A 100 -2.65 -3.26 7.69
N PRO A 101 -3.76 -3.68 7.05
CA PRO A 101 -3.99 -3.44 5.63
C PRO A 101 -4.12 -1.94 5.37
N SER A 102 -3.49 -1.50 4.28
CA SER A 102 -3.65 -0.15 3.73
C SER A 102 -4.42 -0.25 2.42
N HIS A 103 -5.44 0.58 2.28
CA HIS A 103 -6.19 0.75 1.01
C HIS A 103 -5.84 2.07 0.31
N TYR A 104 -4.79 2.74 0.79
CA TYR A 104 -4.20 3.86 0.09
C TYR A 104 -3.49 3.36 -1.17
N VAL A 105 -3.74 4.00 -2.30
CA VAL A 105 -3.28 3.56 -3.64
C VAL A 105 -1.77 3.68 -3.85
N GLY A 106 -1.04 4.34 -2.94
CA GLY A 106 0.39 4.54 -3.05
C GLY A 106 0.77 5.58 -4.10
N VAL A 107 2.06 5.58 -4.47
CA VAL A 107 2.65 6.54 -5.41
C VAL A 107 3.55 5.79 -6.38
N PHE A 108 3.44 6.10 -7.68
CA PHE A 108 4.39 5.63 -8.68
C PHE A 108 5.69 6.43 -8.59
N LEU A 109 6.81 5.75 -8.39
CA LEU A 109 8.13 6.38 -8.23
C LEU A 109 8.94 6.38 -9.53
N ASP A 110 8.72 5.39 -10.38
CA ASP A 110 9.45 5.12 -11.61
C ASP A 110 8.50 4.80 -12.76
N ASP A 111 9.07 4.47 -13.92
CA ASP A 111 8.30 4.03 -15.09
C ASP A 111 7.49 2.77 -14.73
N PRO A 112 6.15 2.83 -14.78
CA PRO A 112 5.32 1.65 -14.52
C PRO A 112 5.31 0.65 -15.69
N SER A 113 5.93 0.98 -16.83
CA SER A 113 5.95 0.13 -18.01
C SER A 113 6.88 -1.09 -17.80
N GLY A 114 6.28 -2.29 -17.82
CA GLY A 114 7.02 -3.57 -17.79
C GLY A 114 7.06 -4.29 -16.44
N THR A 115 6.48 -3.73 -15.37
CA THR A 115 6.61 -4.32 -14.04
C THR A 115 5.49 -5.33 -13.75
N GLN A 116 5.77 -6.63 -13.95
CA GLN A 116 4.83 -7.71 -13.61
C GLN A 116 4.64 -7.93 -12.10
N LEU A 117 5.54 -7.40 -11.27
CA LEU A 117 5.47 -7.37 -9.80
C LEU A 117 6.08 -6.06 -9.32
N PRO A 118 5.28 -4.98 -9.20
CA PRO A 118 5.81 -3.68 -8.80
C PRO A 118 6.39 -3.73 -7.39
N SER A 119 7.61 -3.23 -7.24
CA SER A 119 8.26 -3.10 -5.92
C SER A 119 7.49 -2.17 -4.98
N TYR A 120 6.74 -1.23 -5.54
CA TYR A 120 5.87 -0.29 -4.84
C TYR A 120 4.45 -0.82 -4.61
N ALA A 121 4.12 -2.04 -5.05
CA ALA A 121 2.83 -2.64 -4.74
C ALA A 121 2.73 -2.88 -3.23
N ASP A 122 1.71 -2.29 -2.61
CA ASP A 122 1.45 -2.46 -1.19
C ASP A 122 1.06 -3.91 -0.86
N ASP A 123 1.16 -4.28 0.42
CA ASP A 123 0.88 -5.66 0.87
C ASP A 123 -0.56 -6.09 0.57
N THR A 124 -1.54 -5.17 0.58
CA THR A 124 -2.94 -5.47 0.22
C THR A 124 -3.03 -5.82 -1.26
N SER A 125 -2.46 -5.01 -2.15
CA SER A 125 -2.43 -5.27 -3.59
C SER A 125 -1.71 -6.59 -3.91
N ARG A 126 -0.57 -6.85 -3.27
CA ARG A 126 0.18 -8.12 -3.40
C ARG A 126 -0.63 -9.33 -2.97
N PHE A 127 -1.34 -9.23 -1.84
CA PHE A 127 -2.22 -10.31 -1.39
C PHE A 127 -3.38 -10.53 -2.37
N VAL A 128 -4.09 -9.46 -2.76
CA VAL A 128 -5.24 -9.55 -3.67
C VAL A 128 -4.83 -10.17 -5.00
N TRP A 129 -3.69 -9.77 -5.56
CA TRP A 129 -3.18 -10.35 -6.79
C TRP A 129 -2.90 -11.85 -6.65
N ASN A 130 -2.20 -12.28 -5.59
CA ASN A 130 -1.90 -13.69 -5.36
C ASN A 130 -3.17 -14.51 -5.09
N PHE A 131 -4.09 -13.97 -4.31
CA PHE A 131 -5.36 -14.60 -3.98
C PHE A 131 -6.23 -14.78 -5.23
N LEU A 132 -6.35 -13.76 -6.07
CA LEU A 132 -7.08 -13.85 -7.34
C LEU A 132 -6.41 -14.86 -8.28
N ALA A 133 -5.09 -14.76 -8.44
CA ALA A 133 -4.34 -15.68 -9.30
C ALA A 133 -4.53 -17.14 -8.90
N ASP A 134 -4.58 -17.42 -7.59
CA ASP A 134 -4.93 -18.75 -7.08
C ASP A 134 -6.39 -19.12 -7.35
N ARG A 135 -7.35 -18.26 -7.04
CA ARG A 135 -8.78 -18.61 -7.15
C ARG A 135 -9.24 -18.79 -8.59
N THR A 136 -8.60 -18.14 -9.54
CA THR A 136 -8.96 -18.18 -10.96
C THR A 136 -8.02 -19.03 -11.81
N ASN A 137 -7.12 -19.82 -11.19
CA ASN A 137 -6.22 -20.67 -11.96
C ASN A 137 -6.97 -21.76 -12.73
N SER A 138 -6.45 -22.13 -13.90
CA SER A 138 -6.86 -23.35 -14.59
C SER A 138 -6.11 -24.56 -14.04
N ALA A 139 -6.78 -25.73 -13.99
CA ALA A 139 -6.19 -26.97 -13.52
C ALA A 139 -4.96 -27.35 -14.36
N GLY A 140 -3.76 -27.17 -13.78
CA GLY A 140 -2.47 -27.50 -14.38
C GLY A 140 -1.50 -28.08 -13.36
N ASN A 141 -0.40 -28.65 -13.84
CA ASN A 141 0.65 -29.20 -12.98
C ASN A 141 1.35 -28.05 -12.22
N LYS A 142 1.35 -28.15 -10.89
CA LYS A 142 1.93 -27.15 -9.99
C LYS A 142 3.43 -27.41 -9.84
N SER A 143 4.27 -26.71 -10.60
CA SER A 143 5.71 -26.66 -10.35
C SER A 143 6.02 -25.65 -9.24
N SER A 144 7.14 -25.81 -8.55
CA SER A 144 7.60 -24.83 -7.55
C SER A 144 8.31 -23.65 -8.24
N CYS A 145 8.24 -22.46 -7.64
CA CYS A 145 8.86 -21.27 -8.18
C CYS A 145 9.38 -20.30 -7.11
N THR A 146 10.39 -19.52 -7.48
CA THR A 146 10.96 -18.42 -6.67
C THR A 146 10.83 -17.10 -7.41
N GLY A 147 9.57 -16.72 -7.70
CA GLY A 147 9.21 -15.46 -8.34
C GLY A 147 9.02 -15.51 -9.86
N LYS A 148 9.47 -16.57 -10.54
CA LYS A 148 9.27 -16.75 -11.99
C LYS A 148 8.89 -18.18 -12.34
N CYS A 149 8.05 -18.32 -13.35
CA CYS A 149 7.64 -19.58 -13.95
C CYS A 149 8.26 -19.75 -15.33
N GLY A 150 8.35 -21.01 -15.79
CA GLY A 150 9.04 -21.35 -17.03
C GLY A 150 8.17 -21.18 -18.29
N ASP A 151 6.87 -21.40 -18.15
CA ASP A 151 5.95 -21.42 -19.29
C ASP A 151 5.23 -20.08 -19.47
N GLU A 152 4.90 -19.75 -20.72
CA GLU A 152 4.14 -18.55 -21.05
C GLU A 152 2.72 -18.61 -20.47
N GLY A 153 2.29 -17.51 -19.82
CA GLY A 153 0.99 -17.43 -19.16
C GLY A 153 0.95 -18.04 -17.77
N GLU A 154 2.06 -18.59 -17.27
CA GLU A 154 2.20 -18.98 -15.88
C GLU A 154 2.64 -17.81 -15.00
N VAL A 155 2.10 -17.79 -13.79
CA VAL A 155 2.45 -16.82 -12.75
C VAL A 155 2.84 -17.54 -11.46
N CYS A 156 3.81 -16.98 -10.73
CA CYS A 156 4.29 -17.55 -9.48
C CYS A 156 3.49 -17.02 -8.30
N VAL A 157 2.59 -17.85 -7.76
CA VAL A 157 1.77 -17.52 -6.58
C VAL A 157 2.49 -17.94 -5.31
N GLY A 158 2.55 -17.08 -4.30
CA GLY A 158 3.16 -17.41 -3.01
C GLY A 158 4.69 -17.32 -3.01
N ALA A 159 5.29 -16.58 -3.93
CA ALA A 159 6.75 -16.53 -4.13
C ALA A 159 7.56 -16.13 -2.88
N GLU A 160 6.95 -15.38 -1.97
CA GLU A 160 7.58 -14.79 -0.79
C GLU A 160 7.47 -15.65 0.47
N VAL A 161 6.69 -16.73 0.41
CA VAL A 161 6.40 -17.59 1.56
C VAL A 161 7.53 -18.60 1.75
N GLU A 162 7.80 -18.98 3.00
CA GLU A 162 8.76 -20.04 3.31
C GLU A 162 8.39 -21.34 2.57
N GLY A 163 9.34 -21.88 1.81
CA GLY A 163 9.13 -23.04 0.93
C GLY A 163 8.91 -22.70 -0.55
N GLY A 164 8.85 -21.41 -0.89
CA GLY A 164 8.68 -20.93 -2.26
C GLY A 164 7.24 -20.98 -2.75
N GLY A 165 7.02 -20.37 -3.91
CA GLY A 165 5.72 -20.31 -4.56
C GLY A 165 5.44 -21.53 -5.44
N ARG A 166 4.31 -21.47 -6.13
CA ARG A 166 3.91 -22.42 -7.16
C ARG A 166 3.50 -21.71 -8.45
N CYS A 167 3.84 -22.32 -9.57
CA CYS A 167 3.38 -21.87 -10.87
C CYS A 167 1.93 -22.30 -11.09
N VAL A 168 1.15 -21.34 -11.58
CA VAL A 168 -0.22 -21.57 -12.04
C VAL A 168 -0.47 -20.77 -13.30
N VAL A 169 -1.29 -21.33 -14.18
CA VAL A 169 -1.82 -20.59 -15.33
C VAL A 169 -2.95 -19.69 -14.83
N SER A 170 -2.76 -18.37 -14.95
CA SER A 170 -3.74 -17.37 -14.54
C SER A 170 -3.66 -16.14 -15.44
N THR A 171 -4.80 -15.48 -15.67
CA THR A 171 -4.90 -14.21 -16.41
C THR A 171 -4.70 -12.98 -15.54
N THR A 172 -4.41 -13.19 -14.24
CA THR A 172 -4.25 -12.10 -13.26
C THR A 172 -2.96 -11.33 -13.52
N ARG A 173 -3.05 -10.01 -13.68
CA ARG A 173 -1.93 -9.12 -14.00
C ARG A 173 -2.08 -7.78 -13.27
N TYR A 174 -0.96 -7.16 -12.94
CA TYR A 174 -0.97 -5.76 -12.55
C TYR A 174 -1.22 -4.89 -13.78
N VAL A 175 -2.01 -3.84 -13.58
CA VAL A 175 -2.28 -2.82 -14.59
C VAL A 175 -1.97 -1.47 -13.95
N PRO A 176 -1.02 -0.70 -14.48
CA PRO A 176 -0.75 0.64 -14.00
C PRO A 176 -2.00 1.52 -14.08
N ALA A 177 -2.37 2.12 -12.95
CA ALA A 177 -3.54 2.99 -12.83
C ALA A 177 -3.11 4.36 -12.33
N TYR A 178 -2.84 5.27 -13.26
CA TYR A 178 -2.48 6.66 -13.00
C TYR A 178 -3.17 7.56 -14.03
N SER A 179 -3.21 8.88 -13.76
CA SER A 179 -3.85 9.85 -14.64
C SER A 179 -3.25 9.80 -16.05
N THR A 180 -4.09 9.76 -17.08
CA THR A 180 -3.65 9.83 -18.49
C THR A 180 -2.95 11.16 -18.82
N ARG A 181 -3.08 12.15 -17.94
CA ARG A 181 -2.41 13.44 -18.00
C ARG A 181 -1.03 13.45 -17.38
N VAL A 182 -0.51 12.33 -16.89
CA VAL A 182 0.89 12.24 -16.47
C VAL A 182 1.63 11.24 -17.35
N LYS A 183 2.90 11.55 -17.63
CA LYS A 183 3.76 10.73 -18.46
C LYS A 183 5.15 10.68 -17.87
N PHE A 184 5.73 9.49 -17.80
CA PHE A 184 7.11 9.32 -17.38
C PHE A 184 8.04 9.38 -18.60
N GLU A 185 8.87 10.42 -18.67
CA GLU A 185 9.90 10.60 -19.71
C GLU A 185 11.14 11.25 -19.11
N ASP A 186 12.31 10.93 -19.65
CA ASP A 186 13.60 11.48 -19.18
C ASP A 186 13.83 11.29 -17.67
N ASN A 187 13.41 10.14 -17.13
CA ASN A 187 13.44 9.81 -15.70
C ASN A 187 12.65 10.78 -14.81
N ALA A 188 11.62 11.44 -15.35
CA ALA A 188 10.77 12.36 -14.60
C ALA A 188 9.29 12.23 -15.01
N TRP A 189 8.41 12.53 -14.06
CA TRP A 189 6.98 12.67 -14.33
C TRP A 189 6.67 14.06 -14.88
N HIS A 190 6.03 14.10 -16.05
CA HIS A 190 5.58 15.32 -16.71
C HIS A 190 4.05 15.37 -16.70
N VAL A 191 3.50 16.55 -16.41
CA VAL A 191 2.07 16.81 -16.51
C VAL A 191 1.74 17.30 -17.92
N LEU A 192 0.92 16.54 -18.62
CA LEU A 192 0.40 16.87 -19.94
C LEU A 192 -0.74 17.89 -19.82
N PRO A 193 -0.84 18.82 -20.79
CA PRO A 193 -1.95 19.77 -20.84
C PRO A 193 -3.27 19.03 -21.02
N ALA A 194 -4.33 19.54 -20.39
CA ALA A 194 -5.67 19.00 -20.58
C ALA A 194 -6.10 19.18 -22.04
N ASN A 195 -6.58 18.10 -22.66
CA ASN A 195 -7.10 18.17 -24.01
C ASN A 195 -8.58 18.57 -23.98
N SER A 196 -8.90 19.80 -24.38
CA SER A 196 -10.29 20.30 -24.41
C SER A 196 -11.23 19.52 -25.35
N SER A 197 -10.70 18.77 -26.31
CA SER A 197 -11.51 17.91 -27.20
C SER A 197 -11.85 16.55 -26.59
N ASP A 198 -11.23 16.20 -25.47
CA ASP A 198 -11.51 14.98 -24.71
C ASP A 198 -12.12 15.37 -23.35
N PRO A 199 -13.45 15.34 -23.21
CA PRO A 199 -14.11 15.68 -21.95
C PRO A 199 -13.64 14.83 -20.77
N MET A 200 -13.28 13.56 -21.00
CA MET A 200 -12.81 12.67 -19.94
C MET A 200 -11.38 13.01 -19.56
N GLY A 201 -10.50 13.21 -20.54
CA GLY A 201 -9.15 13.71 -20.32
C GLY A 201 -9.11 15.10 -19.68
N ALA A 202 -10.10 15.96 -19.94
CA ALA A 202 -10.23 17.26 -19.27
C ALA A 202 -10.66 17.12 -17.80
N ALA A 203 -11.45 16.11 -17.47
CA ALA A 203 -11.90 15.81 -16.11
C ALA A 203 -10.91 14.93 -15.31
N ASP A 204 -9.92 14.33 -15.99
CA ASP A 204 -8.95 13.43 -15.40
C ASP A 204 -8.12 14.14 -14.30
N PRO A 205 -8.23 13.72 -13.03
CA PRO A 205 -7.58 14.39 -11.92
C PRO A 205 -6.09 14.04 -11.86
N VAL A 206 -5.27 15.07 -11.63
CA VAL A 206 -3.83 14.91 -11.41
C VAL A 206 -3.55 15.07 -9.92
N TRP A 207 -3.21 13.98 -9.25
CA TRP A 207 -2.79 13.96 -7.85
C TRP A 207 -1.33 13.55 -7.76
N THR A 208 -0.55 14.35 -7.04
CA THR A 208 0.85 14.06 -6.73
C THR A 208 1.06 14.16 -5.23
N GLU A 209 1.79 13.21 -4.67
CA GLU A 209 2.15 13.24 -3.26
C GLU A 209 3.52 13.92 -3.07
N SER A 210 3.66 14.71 -2.01
CA SER A 210 4.95 15.34 -1.67
C SER A 210 5.95 14.28 -1.24
N PHE A 211 7.19 14.39 -1.67
CA PHE A 211 8.26 13.54 -1.17
C PHE A 211 8.68 13.97 0.25
N TRP A 212 8.76 13.04 1.20
CA TRP A 212 9.30 13.27 2.55
C TRP A 212 10.42 12.26 2.86
N ASN A 213 11.41 12.66 3.65
CA ASN A 213 12.52 11.77 4.03
C ASN A 213 12.14 10.87 5.22
N THR A 214 11.83 11.47 6.37
CA THR A 214 11.43 10.72 7.57
C THR A 214 10.41 11.53 8.34
N ILE A 215 9.27 10.91 8.62
CA ILE A 215 8.26 11.46 9.52
C ILE A 215 8.52 10.84 10.89
N GLY A 216 8.78 11.68 11.88
CA GLY A 216 9.04 11.24 13.26
C GLY A 216 8.32 12.12 14.26
N LEU A 217 7.80 11.51 15.32
CA LEU A 217 7.24 12.21 16.46
C LEU A 217 8.15 12.00 17.66
N ARG A 218 8.57 13.09 18.29
CA ARG A 218 9.36 13.06 19.53
C ARG A 218 8.72 13.93 20.59
N VAL A 219 8.67 13.43 21.81
CA VAL A 219 8.20 14.17 22.99
C VAL A 219 9.38 14.30 23.94
N TYR A 220 9.68 15.53 24.38
CA TYR A 220 10.73 15.80 25.34
C TYR A 220 10.34 16.99 26.22
N ALA A 221 10.85 17.00 27.45
CA ALA A 221 10.72 18.13 28.35
C ALA A 221 11.61 19.28 27.85
N VAL A 222 11.04 20.47 27.72
CA VAL A 222 11.79 21.68 27.34
C VAL A 222 12.30 22.34 28.62
N GLN A 223 13.61 22.57 28.69
CA GLN A 223 14.23 23.29 29.81
C GLN A 223 13.93 24.79 29.71
N ASP A 224 13.86 25.48 30.85
CA ASP A 224 13.70 26.94 30.86
C ASP A 224 14.95 27.60 30.23
N PRO A 225 14.79 28.50 29.23
CA PRO A 225 15.90 29.16 28.54
C PRO A 225 16.88 29.88 29.46
N ALA A 226 16.46 30.29 30.66
CA ALA A 226 17.34 30.91 31.64
C ALA A 226 18.49 29.99 32.08
N TYR A 227 18.23 28.68 32.19
CA TYR A 227 19.28 27.71 32.50
C TYR A 227 20.27 27.56 31.35
N ASP A 228 19.79 27.58 30.11
CA ASP A 228 20.65 27.49 28.92
C ASP A 228 21.60 28.70 28.85
N TRP A 229 21.08 29.90 29.12
CA TRP A 229 21.89 31.12 29.21
C TRP A 229 22.89 31.07 30.34
N LEU A 230 22.48 30.59 31.52
CA LEU A 230 23.37 30.48 32.67
C LEU A 230 24.52 29.51 32.39
N ILE A 231 24.22 28.33 31.83
CA ILE A 231 25.23 27.33 31.47
C ILE A 231 26.18 27.88 30.41
N LEU A 232 25.66 28.57 29.39
CA LEU A 232 26.47 29.17 28.33
C LEU A 232 27.43 30.25 28.89
N LEU A 233 26.92 31.18 29.71
CA LEU A 233 27.72 32.24 30.30
C LEU A 233 28.76 31.70 31.29
N ALA A 234 28.39 30.71 32.10
CA ALA A 234 29.32 30.02 33.00
C ALA A 234 30.44 29.33 32.22
N GLY A 235 30.09 28.64 31.12
CA GLY A 235 31.06 28.01 30.22
C GLY A 235 32.05 29.02 29.63
N LEU A 236 31.56 30.13 29.07
CA LEU A 236 32.40 31.20 28.54
C LEU A 236 33.34 31.80 29.60
N GLY A 237 32.82 31.99 30.82
CA GLY A 237 33.61 32.48 31.94
C GLY A 237 34.78 31.55 32.29
N ILE A 238 34.52 30.25 32.39
CA ILE A 238 35.57 29.25 32.66
C ILE A 238 36.61 29.22 31.55
N THR A 239 36.19 29.28 30.28
CA THR A 239 37.11 29.33 29.14
C THR A 239 38.02 30.56 29.18
N ALA A 240 37.45 31.75 29.42
CA ALA A 240 38.24 32.99 29.54
C ALA A 240 39.20 32.95 30.73
N ALA A 241 38.73 32.48 31.89
CA ALA A 241 39.57 32.32 33.08
C ALA A 241 40.73 31.35 32.83
N SER A 242 40.47 30.24 32.16
CA SER A 242 41.48 29.23 31.81
C SER A 242 42.51 29.80 30.83
N TYR A 243 42.06 30.54 29.81
CA TYR A 243 42.95 31.22 28.87
C TYR A 243 43.86 32.23 29.58
N CYS A 244 43.29 33.07 30.45
CA CYS A 244 44.04 34.01 31.27
C CYS A 244 45.06 33.29 32.16
N ALA A 245 44.64 32.22 32.85
CA ALA A 245 45.52 31.44 33.73
C ALA A 245 46.71 30.83 32.96
N VAL A 246 46.49 30.30 31.76
CA VAL A 246 47.56 29.79 30.89
C VAL A 246 48.49 30.92 30.43
N HIS A 247 47.93 32.05 30.01
CA HIS A 247 48.71 33.20 29.54
C HIS A 247 49.61 33.76 30.67
N PHE A 248 49.04 33.99 31.85
CA PHE A 248 49.79 34.46 33.02
C PHE A 248 50.75 33.40 33.57
N GLY A 249 50.33 32.13 33.60
CA GLY A 249 51.19 31.01 34.02
C GLY A 249 52.42 30.88 33.12
N ARG A 250 52.27 30.97 31.79
CA ARG A 250 53.40 31.01 30.86
C ARG A 250 54.32 32.21 31.09
N ALA A 251 53.75 33.39 31.31
CA ALA A 251 54.54 34.58 31.61
C ALA A 251 55.32 34.46 32.93
N TYR A 252 54.73 33.82 33.94
CA TYR A 252 55.37 33.58 35.23
C TYR A 252 56.49 32.52 35.12
N ILE A 253 56.21 31.36 34.51
CA ILE A 253 57.19 30.29 34.32
C ILE A 253 58.37 30.79 33.46
N SER A 254 58.12 31.55 32.39
CA SER A 254 59.20 32.10 31.56
C SER A 254 60.03 33.19 32.25
N LYS A 255 59.48 33.89 33.26
CA LYS A 255 60.27 34.79 34.12
C LYS A 255 61.12 34.01 35.11
N VAL A 256 60.57 32.98 35.75
CA VAL A 256 61.29 32.15 36.72
C VAL A 256 62.40 31.34 36.03
N ALA A 257 62.16 30.78 34.84
CA ALA A 257 63.16 30.04 34.07
C ALA A 257 64.27 30.91 33.43
N LYS A 258 64.18 32.24 33.52
CA LYS A 258 65.24 33.19 33.13
C LYS A 258 66.09 33.67 34.31
N LEU A 259 65.75 33.23 35.52
CA LEU A 259 66.45 33.58 36.77
C LEU A 259 67.49 32.52 37.18
N ASP A 260 67.69 31.49 36.36
CA ASP A 260 68.88 30.62 36.31
C ASP A 260 69.73 30.98 35.07
#